data_AF-A0A9P4PE41-F1
#
_entry.id   AF-A0A9P4PE41-F1
#
_cell.length_a   1.000
_cell.length_b   1.000
_cell.length_c   1.000
_cell.angle_alpha   90.00
_cell.angle_beta   90.00
_cell.angle_gamma   90.00
#
_symmetry.space_group_name_H-M   'P 1'
#
loop_
_entity.id
_entity.type
_entity.pdbx_description
1 polymer ?
#
loop_
_entity_poly.entity_id
_entity_poly.type
_entity_poly.pdbx_seq_one_letter_code
_entity_poly.pdbx_strand_id
1 'polypeptide(L)'
;MSSGKHNTQAITDSSHSQPNAVERLFAVLNRGDRFNLADDPTVKAGNLENDIHPVFHHSHFLGRSKHLKQALQLASLYLTTPSLLDFYLPLTFGSFHQVDKRMYRTYVRVEEISRELELQCMQGLMRCLSHSLTWEWKDFKAGKKWGSTRYYEDHVTDHTDECPVYADDKTKHFFKTNTGCKITLNQSLLDYYLDEDTGYVTRSRCEQFRHDFQLALTLGHEIAHAYGAMSQENLREPWLAQDHPKNEQGYAWENFVFGSLIDPVDQNPSGNYIHAHKTWQSRDTRNKYRGCEWTAVPVAWTAQWFRTETWEEIEVYGHRAVALPDPTLKIYFSLLNLYVVFTDDDGARKDLEWARYSASLGYLFAKGGVDAASMKAVSLAAWMPMSELAEESLMPTPQRHFDEALVSDRQFLRNAKDREWAVYTTLEVAEKKLSRTKMISVAAGLIASYKHTGVPRPVRVSEKLSVAAGSMTSRNSDSSPKTPKFPKVFSRNPQEQFFSGYIGTRPEFHEPRPVSSRAKRSRDADHLDAILPGKKARRGY
;
A
#
# COMPACT_ATOMS: atom_id res chain seq x y z
N MET A 1 6.12 -35.08 -27.02
CA MET A 1 5.82 -33.66 -26.73
C MET A 1 6.05 -33.45 -25.24
N SER A 2 7.12 -32.73 -24.89
CA SER A 2 7.50 -32.45 -23.51
C SER A 2 6.60 -31.32 -22.98
N SER A 3 5.82 -31.59 -21.94
CA SER A 3 5.12 -30.55 -21.18
C SER A 3 6.16 -29.74 -20.42
N GLY A 4 6.64 -28.67 -21.06
CA GLY A 4 7.46 -27.66 -20.40
C GLY A 4 6.68 -27.13 -19.21
N LYS A 5 7.18 -27.37 -17.99
CA LYS A 5 6.65 -26.76 -16.78
C LYS A 5 6.85 -25.25 -16.92
N HIS A 6 5.81 -24.54 -17.35
CA HIS A 6 5.80 -23.08 -17.36
C HIS A 6 5.96 -22.62 -15.90
N ASN A 7 7.06 -21.94 -15.66
CA ASN A 7 7.43 -21.42 -14.36
C ASN A 7 6.46 -20.26 -14.06
N THR A 8 5.54 -20.46 -13.12
CA THR A 8 4.56 -19.44 -12.71
C THR A 8 5.28 -18.30 -12.00
N GLN A 9 5.74 -17.31 -12.78
CA GLN A 9 6.36 -16.10 -12.24
C GLN A 9 5.28 -15.24 -11.57
N ALA A 10 5.46 -14.95 -10.28
CA ALA A 10 4.69 -13.93 -9.58
C ALA A 10 5.32 -12.56 -9.85
N ILE A 11 4.50 -11.54 -10.13
CA ILE A 11 4.95 -10.17 -10.44
C ILE A 11 5.46 -9.46 -9.17
N THR A 12 4.84 -9.72 -8.02
CA THR A 12 5.10 -8.96 -6.79
C THR A 12 6.08 -9.68 -5.87
N ASP A 13 7.32 -9.20 -5.78
CA ASP A 13 8.26 -9.62 -4.73
C ASP A 13 8.76 -8.42 -3.93
N SER A 14 8.07 -8.16 -2.81
CA SER A 14 8.40 -7.11 -1.84
C SER A 14 9.57 -7.52 -0.95
N SER A 15 10.76 -7.65 -1.52
CA SER A 15 11.99 -7.86 -0.74
C SER A 15 12.60 -6.53 -0.28
N HIS A 16 12.94 -6.48 1.01
CA HIS A 16 13.88 -5.57 1.68
C HIS A 16 13.41 -4.18 2.16
N SER A 17 13.05 -4.13 3.44
CA SER A 17 13.64 -3.24 4.46
C SER A 17 13.25 -3.76 5.84
N GLN A 18 14.09 -3.55 6.87
CA GLN A 18 13.78 -3.95 8.25
C GLN A 18 12.53 -3.18 8.75
N PRO A 19 11.33 -3.79 8.74
CA PRO A 19 10.07 -3.07 8.97
C PRO A 19 9.96 -2.57 10.41
N ASN A 20 10.66 -3.26 11.30
CA ASN A 20 10.51 -3.09 12.73
C ASN A 20 10.98 -1.73 13.27
N ALA A 21 11.90 -1.02 12.62
CA ALA A 21 12.41 0.24 13.17
C ALA A 21 11.48 1.43 12.89
N VAL A 22 11.01 1.56 11.65
CA VAL A 22 10.03 2.61 11.27
C VAL A 22 8.72 2.42 12.01
N GLU A 23 8.23 1.17 12.05
CA GLU A 23 7.03 0.80 12.79
C GLU A 23 7.12 1.17 14.28
N ARG A 24 8.24 0.82 14.92
CA ARG A 24 8.48 1.19 16.32
C ARG A 24 8.59 2.69 16.52
N LEU A 25 9.23 3.41 15.59
CA LEU A 25 9.33 4.86 15.70
C LEU A 25 7.93 5.47 15.66
N PHE A 26 7.07 5.09 14.71
CA PHE A 26 5.69 5.55 14.70
C PHE A 26 4.94 5.18 15.98
N ALA A 27 5.07 3.94 16.47
CA ALA A 27 4.40 3.52 17.71
C ALA A 27 4.86 4.31 18.95
N VAL A 28 6.16 4.64 19.04
CA VAL A 28 6.73 5.47 20.11
C VAL A 28 6.26 6.92 19.99
N LEU A 29 6.34 7.49 18.79
CA LEU A 29 6.10 8.91 18.54
C LEU A 29 4.61 9.24 18.59
N ASN A 30 3.75 8.34 18.11
CA ASN A 30 2.30 8.48 18.16
C ASN A 30 1.68 7.91 19.46
N ARG A 31 2.41 7.98 20.59
CA ARG A 31 1.90 7.50 21.87
C ARG A 31 0.63 8.26 22.26
N GLY A 32 -0.43 7.52 22.59
CA GLY A 32 -1.73 8.10 22.92
C GLY A 32 -2.45 8.68 21.71
N ASP A 33 -2.06 8.27 20.50
CA ASP A 33 -2.62 8.71 19.22
C ASP A 33 -2.67 10.23 19.01
N ARG A 34 -1.63 10.93 19.47
CA ARG A 34 -1.57 12.40 19.43
C ARG A 34 -1.63 13.02 18.04
N PHE A 35 -1.25 12.27 17.00
CA PHE A 35 -1.31 12.73 15.62
C PHE A 35 -2.61 12.30 14.93
N ASN A 36 -3.59 11.75 15.67
CA ASN A 36 -4.87 11.26 15.17
C ASN A 36 -4.69 10.30 13.98
N LEU A 37 -3.77 9.35 14.12
CA LEU A 37 -3.50 8.35 13.08
C LEU A 37 -4.44 7.15 13.22
N ALA A 38 -4.89 6.85 14.45
CA ALA A 38 -5.73 5.71 14.79
C ALA A 38 -7.21 6.10 15.05
N ASP A 39 -7.48 7.25 15.63
CA ASP A 39 -8.80 7.76 15.89
C ASP A 39 -8.81 9.29 15.78
N ASP A 40 -9.89 9.83 15.25
CA ASP A 40 -10.08 11.26 15.09
C ASP A 40 -11.57 11.58 15.26
N PRO A 41 -11.97 12.27 16.34
CA PRO A 41 -13.38 12.56 16.59
C PRO A 41 -13.99 13.53 15.57
N THR A 42 -13.17 14.21 14.75
CA THR A 42 -13.63 15.10 13.68
C THR A 42 -14.03 14.36 12.41
N VAL A 43 -13.70 13.07 12.30
CA VAL A 43 -14.00 12.24 11.13
C VAL A 43 -15.52 12.06 10.98
N LYS A 44 -16.02 12.55 9.85
CA LYS A 44 -17.41 12.38 9.42
C LYS A 44 -17.66 10.96 8.93
N ALA A 45 -18.92 10.52 8.97
CA ALA A 45 -19.33 9.25 8.36
C ALA A 45 -19.09 9.26 6.83
N GLY A 46 -18.89 8.09 6.22
CA GLY A 46 -18.81 7.98 4.77
C GLY A 46 -20.21 8.18 4.18
N ASN A 47 -20.29 8.71 2.97
CA ASN A 47 -21.56 8.91 2.25
C ASN A 47 -21.48 8.50 0.77
N LEU A 48 -20.54 7.60 0.43
CA LEU A 48 -20.49 7.02 -0.91
C LEU A 48 -21.70 6.13 -1.16
N GLU A 49 -22.48 6.48 -2.19
CA GLU A 49 -23.62 5.69 -2.66
C GLU A 49 -23.48 5.33 -4.14
N ASN A 50 -22.27 5.40 -4.70
CA ASN A 50 -22.02 4.99 -6.08
C ASN A 50 -22.21 3.48 -6.25
N ASP A 51 -22.48 3.10 -7.50
CA ASP A 51 -22.54 1.70 -7.90
C ASP A 51 -21.17 1.03 -7.75
N ILE A 52 -21.21 -0.26 -7.41
CA ILE A 52 -20.02 -1.11 -7.41
C ILE A 52 -19.73 -1.52 -8.85
N HIS A 53 -18.48 -1.40 -9.25
CA HIS A 53 -18.03 -1.73 -10.59
C HIS A 53 -18.18 -3.25 -10.84
N PRO A 54 -18.62 -3.69 -12.03
CA PRO A 54 -18.87 -5.11 -12.32
C PRO A 54 -17.70 -6.06 -12.05
N VAL A 55 -16.46 -5.55 -12.11
CA VAL A 55 -15.25 -6.31 -11.76
C VAL A 55 -15.27 -6.87 -10.33
N PHE A 56 -16.04 -6.25 -9.43
CA PHE A 56 -16.20 -6.65 -8.04
C PHE A 56 -17.53 -7.36 -7.74
N HIS A 57 -18.41 -7.56 -8.74
CA HIS A 57 -19.67 -8.29 -8.56
C HIS A 57 -19.51 -9.81 -8.38
N HIS A 58 -18.27 -10.30 -8.37
CA HIS A 58 -17.99 -11.70 -8.16
C HIS A 58 -18.49 -12.18 -6.79
N SER A 59 -18.92 -13.45 -6.73
CA SER A 59 -19.29 -14.14 -5.49
C SER A 59 -18.20 -14.14 -4.40
N HIS A 60 -16.96 -13.80 -4.75
CA HIS A 60 -15.84 -13.66 -3.82
C HIS A 60 -15.88 -12.37 -2.99
N PHE A 61 -16.76 -11.42 -3.33
CA PHE A 61 -16.91 -10.16 -2.58
C PHE A 61 -18.31 -10.03 -1.99
N LEU A 62 -19.29 -9.62 -2.80
CA LEU A 62 -20.65 -9.31 -2.32
C LEU A 62 -21.36 -10.53 -1.71
N GLY A 63 -20.98 -11.74 -2.11
CA GLY A 63 -21.48 -12.98 -1.51
C GLY A 63 -20.81 -13.37 -0.19
N ARG A 64 -19.75 -12.67 0.25
CA ARG A 64 -18.98 -13.00 1.46
C ARG A 64 -19.38 -12.18 2.67
N SER A 65 -19.45 -10.86 2.53
CA SER A 65 -19.85 -9.96 3.62
C SER A 65 -20.43 -8.67 3.06
N LYS A 66 -21.55 -8.21 3.64
CA LYS A 66 -22.13 -6.90 3.33
C LYS A 66 -21.23 -5.73 3.74
N HIS A 67 -20.32 -5.97 4.68
CA HIS A 67 -19.41 -4.95 5.22
C HIS A 67 -18.33 -4.54 4.21
N LEU A 68 -18.11 -5.33 3.15
CA LEU A 68 -17.20 -4.97 2.05
C LEU A 68 -17.72 -3.82 1.18
N LYS A 69 -19.02 -3.48 1.25
CA LYS A 69 -19.66 -2.53 0.32
C LYS A 69 -18.86 -1.23 0.20
N GLN A 70 -18.48 -0.63 1.32
CA GLN A 70 -17.80 0.66 1.36
C GLN A 70 -16.43 0.64 0.67
N ALA A 71 -15.59 -0.37 0.95
CA ALA A 71 -14.31 -0.55 0.28
C ALA A 71 -14.48 -0.77 -1.24
N LEU A 72 -15.48 -1.56 -1.65
CA LEU A 72 -15.76 -1.84 -3.05
C LEU A 72 -16.28 -0.60 -3.79
N GLN A 73 -17.11 0.22 -3.15
CA GLN A 73 -17.58 1.49 -3.70
C GLN A 73 -16.41 2.44 -3.95
N LEU A 74 -15.51 2.58 -2.98
CA LEU A 74 -14.30 3.37 -3.14
C LEU A 74 -13.42 2.83 -4.30
N ALA A 75 -13.15 1.53 -4.31
CA ALA A 75 -12.38 0.90 -5.39
C ALA A 75 -13.03 1.06 -6.77
N SER A 76 -14.37 1.14 -6.82
CA SER A 76 -15.11 1.36 -8.06
C SER A 76 -14.90 2.75 -8.62
N LEU A 77 -14.82 3.78 -7.77
CA LEU A 77 -14.52 5.15 -8.19
C LEU A 77 -13.13 5.25 -8.83
N TYR A 78 -12.14 4.46 -8.37
CA TYR A 78 -10.83 4.38 -9.04
C TYR A 78 -10.91 3.94 -10.51
N LEU A 79 -11.96 3.21 -10.89
CA LEU A 79 -12.13 2.61 -12.22
C LEU A 79 -13.20 3.30 -13.06
N THR A 80 -13.95 4.25 -12.49
CA THR A 80 -15.06 4.94 -13.18
C THR A 80 -14.83 6.43 -13.30
N THR A 81 -14.06 7.04 -12.38
CA THR A 81 -13.77 8.48 -12.42
C THR A 81 -12.84 8.82 -13.58
N PRO A 82 -13.27 9.70 -14.52
CA PRO A 82 -12.53 9.96 -15.76
C PRO A 82 -11.07 10.40 -15.56
N SER A 83 -10.79 11.28 -14.60
CA SER A 83 -9.43 11.76 -14.33
C SER A 83 -8.47 10.66 -13.84
N LEU A 84 -9.01 9.58 -13.24
CA LEU A 84 -8.22 8.43 -12.81
C LEU A 84 -7.98 7.42 -13.93
N LEU A 85 -8.83 7.39 -14.95
CA LEU A 85 -8.67 6.52 -16.13
C LEU A 85 -7.45 6.88 -16.98
N ASP A 86 -6.91 8.09 -16.80
CA ASP A 86 -5.72 8.57 -17.49
C ASP A 86 -4.49 7.73 -17.27
N PHE A 87 -4.40 7.09 -16.09
CA PHE A 87 -3.36 6.12 -15.80
C PHE A 87 -3.24 5.04 -16.88
N TYR A 88 -4.36 4.63 -17.44
CA TYR A 88 -4.43 3.50 -18.35
C TYR A 88 -4.27 3.90 -19.82
N LEU A 89 -4.37 5.18 -20.18
CA LEU A 89 -4.26 5.62 -21.58
C LEU A 89 -2.92 5.22 -22.23
N PRO A 90 -1.75 5.37 -21.58
CA PRO A 90 -0.51 4.81 -22.11
C PRO A 90 -0.55 3.30 -22.26
N LEU A 91 -1.23 2.59 -21.35
CA LEU A 91 -1.41 1.13 -21.41
C LEU A 91 -2.41 0.67 -22.49
N THR A 92 -3.20 1.56 -23.06
CA THR A 92 -4.17 1.22 -24.11
C THR A 92 -3.69 1.70 -25.46
N PHE A 93 -3.40 2.99 -25.55
CA PHE A 93 -3.13 3.71 -26.79
C PHE A 93 -1.64 4.04 -26.96
N GLY A 94 -0.83 3.90 -25.92
CA GLY A 94 0.59 4.21 -25.97
C GLY A 94 1.41 3.24 -26.81
N SER A 95 2.46 3.78 -27.43
CA SER A 95 3.45 3.03 -28.20
C SER A 95 4.65 2.65 -27.34
N PHE A 96 5.32 1.55 -27.70
CA PHE A 96 6.53 1.11 -27.04
C PHE A 96 7.75 1.83 -27.61
N HIS A 97 8.59 2.34 -26.71
CA HIS A 97 9.88 2.94 -27.05
C HIS A 97 10.96 2.35 -26.15
N GLN A 98 12.14 2.08 -26.71
CA GLN A 98 13.28 1.62 -25.93
C GLN A 98 14.25 2.77 -25.70
N VAL A 99 14.50 3.11 -24.43
CA VAL A 99 15.47 4.13 -24.01
C VAL A 99 16.37 3.50 -22.96
N ASP A 100 17.69 3.54 -23.17
CA ASP A 100 18.69 2.96 -22.25
C ASP A 100 18.39 1.53 -21.80
N LYS A 101 17.99 0.69 -22.75
CA LYS A 101 17.59 -0.72 -22.55
C LYS A 101 16.31 -0.91 -21.73
N ARG A 102 15.65 0.15 -21.29
CA ARG A 102 14.33 0.12 -20.64
C ARG A 102 13.23 0.28 -21.70
N MET A 103 12.15 -0.48 -21.52
CA MET A 103 10.96 -0.40 -22.38
C MET A 103 9.96 0.54 -21.74
N TYR A 104 9.76 1.69 -22.37
CA TYR A 104 8.78 2.69 -21.98
C TYR A 104 7.53 2.54 -22.82
N ARG A 105 6.39 2.85 -22.22
CA ARG A 105 5.15 3.00 -22.94
C ARG A 105 4.73 4.45 -22.88
N THR A 106 4.82 5.11 -24.02
CA THR A 106 4.57 6.54 -24.13
C THR A 106 3.24 6.74 -24.83
N TYR A 107 2.36 7.49 -24.20
CA TYR A 107 1.16 7.98 -24.85
C TYR A 107 1.44 9.34 -25.48
N VAL A 108 1.35 9.40 -26.80
CA VAL A 108 1.25 10.66 -27.53
C VAL A 108 -0.15 10.69 -28.10
N ARG A 109 -0.95 11.62 -27.59
CA ARG A 109 -2.32 11.78 -28.05
C ARG A 109 -2.36 12.12 -29.54
N VAL A 110 -3.21 11.42 -30.27
CA VAL A 110 -3.49 11.74 -31.67
C VAL A 110 -4.58 12.82 -31.69
N GLU A 111 -4.33 13.95 -32.35
CA GLU A 111 -5.26 15.10 -32.41
C GLU A 111 -6.66 14.73 -32.96
N GLU A 112 -6.76 13.62 -33.69
CA GLU A 112 -7.98 13.17 -34.36
C GLU A 112 -9.00 12.48 -33.42
N ILE A 113 -8.60 12.05 -32.21
CA ILE A 113 -9.50 11.37 -31.26
C ILE A 113 -9.88 12.34 -30.13
N SER A 114 -11.18 12.54 -29.92
CA SER A 114 -11.67 13.39 -28.83
C SER A 114 -11.41 12.75 -27.46
N ARG A 115 -11.24 13.58 -26.43
CA ARG A 115 -11.08 13.12 -25.05
C ARG A 115 -12.22 12.26 -24.55
N GLU A 116 -13.41 12.70 -24.89
CA GLU A 116 -14.63 12.00 -24.53
C GLU A 116 -14.62 10.57 -25.08
N LEU A 117 -14.21 10.38 -26.33
CA LEU A 117 -14.17 9.06 -26.95
C LEU A 117 -13.10 8.15 -26.32
N GLU A 118 -11.91 8.67 -26.00
CA GLU A 118 -10.88 7.92 -25.27
C GLU A 118 -11.40 7.41 -23.93
N LEU A 119 -12.05 8.29 -23.15
CA LEU A 119 -12.58 7.95 -21.84
C LEU A 119 -13.74 6.96 -21.92
N GLN A 120 -14.64 7.12 -22.88
CA GLN A 120 -15.71 6.14 -23.15
C GLN A 120 -15.12 4.76 -23.51
N CYS A 121 -14.07 4.74 -24.35
CA CYS A 121 -13.36 3.50 -24.66
C CYS A 121 -12.74 2.89 -23.41
N MET A 122 -12.08 3.70 -22.56
CA MET A 122 -11.50 3.24 -21.31
C MET A 122 -12.52 2.65 -20.35
N GLN A 123 -13.68 3.29 -20.19
CA GLN A 123 -14.78 2.76 -19.38
C GLN A 123 -15.28 1.42 -19.93
N GLY A 124 -15.43 1.29 -21.25
CA GLY A 124 -15.78 0.04 -21.91
C GLY A 124 -14.74 -1.06 -21.65
N LEU A 125 -13.45 -0.72 -21.71
CA LEU A 125 -12.35 -1.64 -21.42
C LEU A 125 -12.33 -2.06 -19.95
N MET A 126 -12.57 -1.15 -19.00
CA MET A 126 -12.66 -1.51 -17.59
C MET A 126 -13.81 -2.47 -17.31
N ARG A 127 -14.98 -2.25 -17.92
CA ARG A 127 -16.10 -3.20 -17.84
C ARG A 127 -15.72 -4.54 -18.44
N CYS A 128 -15.10 -4.55 -19.62
CA CYS A 128 -14.64 -5.77 -20.28
C CYS A 128 -13.62 -6.55 -19.45
N LEU A 129 -12.76 -5.86 -18.69
CA LEU A 129 -11.78 -6.49 -17.80
C LEU A 129 -12.46 -7.39 -16.76
N SER A 130 -13.69 -7.10 -16.34
CA SER A 130 -14.44 -7.94 -15.40
C SER A 130 -14.68 -9.37 -15.89
N HIS A 131 -14.71 -9.60 -17.21
CA HIS A 131 -14.84 -10.93 -17.80
C HIS A 131 -13.51 -11.71 -17.82
N SER A 132 -12.39 -10.99 -17.66
CA SER A 132 -11.02 -11.53 -17.76
C SER A 132 -10.31 -11.68 -16.42
N LEU A 133 -10.97 -11.28 -15.32
CA LEU A 133 -10.41 -11.38 -13.97
C LEU A 133 -11.09 -12.47 -13.15
N THR A 134 -10.26 -13.17 -12.37
CA THR A 134 -10.71 -14.08 -11.32
C THR A 134 -10.09 -13.66 -10.00
N TRP A 135 -10.81 -13.90 -8.91
CA TRP A 135 -10.41 -13.49 -7.58
C TRP A 135 -10.21 -14.72 -6.68
N GLU A 136 -9.24 -14.67 -5.79
CA GLU A 136 -8.97 -15.72 -4.82
C GLU A 136 -8.57 -15.08 -3.49
N TRP A 137 -9.10 -15.56 -2.37
CA TRP A 137 -8.60 -15.22 -1.05
C TRP A 137 -7.67 -16.33 -0.56
N LYS A 138 -6.50 -15.96 -0.04
CA LYS A 138 -5.50 -16.94 0.37
C LYS A 138 -4.66 -16.44 1.55
N ASP A 139 -4.36 -17.36 2.45
CA ASP A 139 -3.32 -17.13 3.46
C ASP A 139 -1.95 -17.11 2.80
N PHE A 140 -1.36 -15.92 2.70
CA PHE A 140 0.05 -15.81 2.33
C PHE A 140 0.89 -16.36 3.49
N LYS A 141 1.53 -17.52 3.29
CA LYS A 141 2.42 -18.13 4.30
C LYS A 141 3.46 -17.09 4.76
N ALA A 142 3.39 -16.70 6.03
CA ALA A 142 4.33 -15.82 6.71
C ALA A 142 4.78 -14.60 5.88
N GLY A 143 3.92 -13.59 5.73
CA GLY A 143 4.40 -12.21 5.56
C GLY A 143 3.68 -11.33 4.54
N LYS A 144 3.45 -10.09 4.96
CA LYS A 144 3.59 -8.79 4.26
C LYS A 144 2.88 -8.53 2.94
N LYS A 145 2.32 -9.53 2.26
CA LYS A 145 1.66 -9.33 0.96
C LYS A 145 0.18 -9.13 1.20
N TRP A 146 -0.36 -8.07 0.60
CA TRP A 146 -1.79 -7.74 0.64
C TRP A 146 -2.53 -8.32 -0.58
N GLY A 147 -1.84 -8.38 -1.72
CA GLY A 147 -2.33 -8.95 -2.96
C GLY A 147 -1.21 -9.50 -3.84
N SER A 148 -1.60 -10.20 -4.90
CA SER A 148 -0.73 -10.54 -6.01
C SER A 148 -1.54 -10.83 -7.27
N THR A 149 -1.01 -10.42 -8.42
CA THR A 149 -1.58 -10.71 -9.73
C THR A 149 -0.72 -11.70 -10.51
N ARG A 150 -1.36 -12.64 -11.20
CA ARG A 150 -0.70 -13.65 -12.04
C ARG A 150 -1.55 -13.99 -13.26
N TYR A 151 -0.93 -14.50 -14.31
CA TYR A 151 -1.69 -15.08 -15.41
C TYR A 151 -2.52 -16.27 -14.97
N TYR A 152 -3.65 -16.42 -15.64
CA TYR A 152 -4.51 -17.56 -15.51
C TYR A 152 -4.80 -18.12 -16.90
N GLU A 153 -3.94 -19.05 -17.33
CA GLU A 153 -3.95 -19.65 -18.68
C GLU A 153 -5.19 -20.53 -18.92
N ASP A 154 -5.80 -21.05 -17.85
CA ASP A 154 -6.99 -21.91 -17.93
C ASP A 154 -8.32 -21.12 -17.85
N HIS A 155 -8.26 -19.79 -17.89
CA HIS A 155 -9.47 -18.95 -17.85
C HIS A 155 -10.01 -18.70 -19.24
N VAL A 156 -11.17 -19.26 -19.53
CA VAL A 156 -11.95 -18.86 -20.71
C VAL A 156 -12.73 -17.61 -20.32
N THR A 157 -12.39 -16.48 -20.94
CA THR A 157 -13.09 -15.22 -20.70
C THR A 157 -14.42 -15.24 -21.44
N ASP A 158 -15.50 -14.88 -20.77
CA ASP A 158 -16.84 -14.81 -21.38
C ASP A 158 -17.13 -13.36 -21.82
N HIS A 159 -16.50 -12.95 -22.93
CA HIS A 159 -16.73 -11.61 -23.48
C HIS A 159 -18.15 -11.48 -24.05
N THR A 160 -18.81 -10.38 -23.75
CA THR A 160 -20.13 -10.03 -24.29
C THR A 160 -20.00 -9.22 -25.59
N ASP A 161 -21.10 -9.09 -26.34
CA ASP A 161 -21.17 -8.22 -27.52
C ASP A 161 -20.90 -6.73 -27.22
N GLU A 162 -20.98 -6.34 -25.94
CA GLU A 162 -20.68 -4.98 -25.46
C GLU A 162 -19.18 -4.76 -25.20
N CYS A 163 -18.37 -5.84 -25.22
CA CYS A 163 -16.93 -5.75 -25.02
C CYS A 163 -16.23 -5.09 -26.21
N PRO A 164 -15.31 -4.13 -25.99
CA PRO A 164 -14.60 -3.48 -27.08
C PRO A 164 -13.83 -4.47 -27.96
N VAL A 165 -13.98 -4.31 -29.27
CA VAL A 165 -13.26 -5.05 -30.31
C VAL A 165 -12.34 -4.11 -31.10
N TYR A 166 -11.28 -4.65 -31.68
CA TYR A 166 -10.40 -3.88 -32.55
C TYR A 166 -11.13 -3.45 -33.83
N ALA A 167 -10.87 -2.23 -34.33
CA ALA A 167 -11.57 -1.73 -35.50
C ALA A 167 -11.18 -2.45 -36.79
N ASP A 168 -9.94 -2.94 -36.87
CA ASP A 168 -9.42 -3.69 -38.02
C ASP A 168 -9.84 -5.16 -38.03
N ASP A 169 -10.27 -5.69 -36.88
CA ASP A 169 -10.77 -7.05 -36.73
C ASP A 169 -11.87 -7.10 -35.66
N LYS A 170 -13.11 -6.89 -36.09
CA LYS A 170 -14.30 -6.90 -35.21
C LYS A 170 -14.54 -8.24 -34.50
N THR A 171 -13.75 -9.27 -34.79
CA THR A 171 -13.82 -10.57 -34.11
C THR A 171 -12.79 -10.70 -32.97
N LYS A 172 -11.86 -9.75 -32.85
CA LYS A 172 -10.83 -9.73 -31.81
C LYS A 172 -11.19 -8.71 -30.75
N HIS A 173 -11.50 -9.20 -29.56
CA HIS A 173 -11.59 -8.38 -28.37
C HIS A 173 -10.22 -7.79 -28.00
N PHE A 174 -10.24 -6.63 -27.35
CA PHE A 174 -9.02 -5.98 -26.87
C PHE A 174 -8.24 -6.90 -25.92
N PHE A 175 -8.95 -7.56 -25.00
CA PHE A 175 -8.43 -8.64 -24.19
C PHE A 175 -8.66 -9.98 -24.89
N LYS A 176 -7.66 -10.85 -24.87
CA LYS A 176 -7.74 -12.16 -25.54
C LYS A 176 -8.71 -13.10 -24.83
N THR A 177 -9.47 -13.85 -25.63
CA THR A 177 -10.54 -14.75 -25.17
C THR A 177 -10.05 -15.94 -24.32
N ASN A 178 -8.77 -16.26 -24.41
CA ASN A 178 -8.15 -17.44 -23.81
C ASN A 178 -7.06 -17.10 -22.78
N THR A 179 -7.04 -15.86 -22.30
CA THR A 179 -6.10 -15.42 -21.27
C THR A 179 -6.89 -14.64 -20.23
N GLY A 180 -6.67 -14.92 -18.96
CA GLY A 180 -7.16 -14.08 -17.86
C GLY A 180 -6.05 -13.75 -16.88
N CYS A 181 -6.37 -12.90 -15.91
CA CYS A 181 -5.56 -12.72 -14.72
C CYS A 181 -6.29 -13.24 -13.49
N LYS A 182 -5.53 -13.82 -12.57
CA LYS A 182 -5.99 -14.18 -11.24
C LYS A 182 -5.36 -13.24 -10.24
N ILE A 183 -6.21 -12.51 -9.53
CA ILE A 183 -5.82 -11.66 -8.42
C ILE A 183 -6.07 -12.45 -7.14
N THR A 184 -5.00 -12.71 -6.40
CA THR A 184 -5.05 -13.37 -5.10
C THR A 184 -4.88 -12.30 -4.01
N LEU A 185 -5.86 -12.16 -3.13
CA LEU A 185 -5.86 -11.25 -1.98
C LEU A 185 -5.57 -12.00 -0.69
N ASN A 186 -5.02 -11.29 0.29
CA ASN A 186 -4.71 -11.88 1.59
C ASN A 186 -6.02 -12.21 2.34
N GLN A 187 -6.21 -13.47 2.70
CA GLN A 187 -7.40 -13.94 3.42
C GLN A 187 -7.64 -13.16 4.72
N SER A 188 -6.58 -12.71 5.38
CA SER A 188 -6.70 -11.95 6.62
C SER A 188 -7.40 -10.60 6.46
N LEU A 189 -7.42 -10.00 5.26
CA LEU A 189 -8.25 -8.82 4.97
C LEU A 189 -9.74 -9.17 5.04
N LEU A 190 -10.12 -10.32 4.48
CA LEU A 190 -11.50 -10.81 4.48
C LEU A 190 -11.92 -11.25 5.89
N ASP A 191 -11.03 -11.91 6.64
CA ASP A 191 -11.32 -12.37 8.00
C ASP A 191 -11.76 -11.21 8.91
N TYR A 192 -11.16 -10.03 8.75
CA TYR A 192 -11.60 -8.82 9.47
C TYR A 192 -13.06 -8.47 9.21
N TYR A 193 -13.59 -8.68 8.00
CA TYR A 193 -15.00 -8.43 7.67
C TYR A 193 -15.96 -9.55 8.10
N LEU A 194 -15.42 -10.75 8.38
CA LEU A 194 -16.20 -11.93 8.75
C LEU A 194 -16.24 -12.17 10.26
N ASP A 195 -15.29 -11.60 11.01
CA ASP A 195 -15.24 -11.69 12.45
C ASP A 195 -16.26 -10.73 13.08
N GLU A 196 -17.38 -11.27 13.58
CA GLU A 196 -18.45 -10.53 14.24
C GLU A 196 -18.12 -10.13 15.68
N ASP A 197 -17.16 -10.81 16.32
CA ASP A 197 -16.82 -10.59 17.73
C ASP A 197 -15.74 -9.52 17.86
N THR A 198 -14.71 -9.60 17.02
CA THR A 198 -13.54 -8.72 17.08
C THR A 198 -13.17 -8.08 15.73
N GLY A 199 -13.95 -8.29 14.68
CA GLY A 199 -13.72 -7.69 13.36
C GLY A 199 -14.56 -6.44 13.13
N TYR A 200 -14.77 -6.12 11.85
CA TYR A 200 -15.27 -4.86 11.32
C TYR A 200 -16.41 -4.22 12.12
N VAL A 201 -17.43 -4.99 12.50
CA VAL A 201 -18.65 -4.48 13.15
C VAL A 201 -18.38 -3.90 14.54
N THR A 202 -17.41 -4.43 15.28
CA THR A 202 -17.12 -4.01 16.66
C THR A 202 -16.05 -2.92 16.74
N ARG A 203 -15.47 -2.53 15.60
CA ARG A 203 -14.36 -1.57 15.51
C ARG A 203 -14.84 -0.13 15.39
N SER A 204 -13.95 0.80 15.74
CA SER A 204 -14.24 2.23 15.59
C SER A 204 -14.37 2.57 14.10
N ARG A 205 -15.12 3.63 13.80
CA ARG A 205 -15.29 4.11 12.43
C ARG A 205 -13.95 4.44 11.76
N CYS A 206 -13.03 5.05 12.51
CA CYS A 206 -11.69 5.38 12.03
C CYS A 206 -10.91 4.11 11.63
N GLU A 207 -11.02 3.05 12.41
CA GLU A 207 -10.41 1.76 12.08
C GLU A 207 -11.05 1.12 10.84
N GLN A 208 -12.39 1.14 10.76
CA GLN A 208 -13.13 0.69 9.57
C GLN A 208 -12.66 1.43 8.31
N PHE A 209 -12.51 2.76 8.35
CA PHE A 209 -12.02 3.54 7.21
C PHE A 209 -10.60 3.17 6.80
N ARG A 210 -9.68 2.96 7.76
CA ARG A 210 -8.32 2.52 7.41
C ARG A 210 -8.34 1.16 6.73
N HIS A 211 -9.12 0.22 7.27
CA HIS A 211 -9.19 -1.11 6.69
C HIS A 211 -9.85 -1.14 5.31
N ASP A 212 -10.96 -0.42 5.14
CA ASP A 212 -11.62 -0.27 3.84
C ASP A 212 -10.73 0.40 2.81
N PHE A 213 -9.98 1.44 3.22
CA PHE A 213 -9.07 2.13 2.34
C PHE A 213 -7.93 1.21 1.90
N GLN A 214 -7.34 0.45 2.84
CA GLN A 214 -6.29 -0.51 2.51
C GLN A 214 -6.78 -1.59 1.54
N LEU A 215 -8.00 -2.11 1.73
CA LEU A 215 -8.58 -3.05 0.78
C LEU A 215 -8.80 -2.38 -0.58
N ALA A 216 -9.42 -1.21 -0.63
CA ALA A 216 -9.67 -0.49 -1.88
C ALA A 216 -8.38 -0.17 -2.64
N LEU A 217 -7.35 0.30 -1.93
CA LEU A 217 -6.02 0.55 -2.47
C LEU A 217 -5.40 -0.73 -3.04
N THR A 218 -5.48 -1.84 -2.31
CA THR A 218 -4.98 -3.15 -2.77
C THR A 218 -5.71 -3.59 -4.05
N LEU A 219 -7.03 -3.39 -4.13
CA LEU A 219 -7.81 -3.72 -5.33
C LEU A 219 -7.38 -2.88 -6.54
N GLY A 220 -7.22 -1.57 -6.37
CA GLY A 220 -6.73 -0.68 -7.43
C GLY A 220 -5.31 -1.04 -7.89
N HIS A 221 -4.42 -1.34 -6.95
CA HIS A 221 -3.05 -1.78 -7.21
C HIS A 221 -3.00 -3.05 -8.07
N GLU A 222 -3.74 -4.10 -7.67
CA GLU A 222 -3.73 -5.37 -8.39
C GLU A 222 -4.46 -5.28 -9.74
N ILE A 223 -5.47 -4.41 -9.88
CA ILE A 223 -6.11 -4.16 -11.17
C ILE A 223 -5.16 -3.46 -12.13
N ALA A 224 -4.32 -2.53 -11.67
CA ALA A 224 -3.30 -1.91 -12.50
C ALA A 224 -2.34 -2.95 -13.10
N HIS A 225 -1.87 -3.90 -12.28
CA HIS A 225 -1.09 -5.05 -12.74
C HIS A 225 -1.83 -5.89 -13.77
N ALA A 226 -3.08 -6.24 -13.47
CA ALA A 226 -3.87 -7.11 -14.33
C ALA A 226 -4.20 -6.45 -15.67
N TYR A 227 -4.56 -5.17 -15.67
CA TYR A 227 -4.78 -4.40 -16.90
C TYR A 227 -3.50 -4.37 -17.75
N GLY A 228 -2.38 -4.08 -17.11
CA GLY A 228 -1.05 -4.10 -17.73
C GLY A 228 -0.73 -5.42 -18.41
N ALA A 229 -0.88 -6.52 -17.68
CA ALA A 229 -0.63 -7.86 -18.17
C ALA A 229 -1.58 -8.23 -19.32
N MET A 230 -2.87 -7.95 -19.18
CA MET A 230 -3.88 -8.30 -20.19
C MET A 230 -3.71 -7.49 -21.48
N SER A 231 -3.39 -6.20 -21.38
CA SER A 231 -3.17 -5.34 -22.55
C SER A 231 -1.89 -5.66 -23.34
N GLN A 232 -0.94 -6.37 -22.73
CA GLN A 232 0.37 -6.66 -23.31
C GLN A 232 0.61 -8.14 -23.60
N GLU A 233 -0.27 -9.01 -23.09
CA GLU A 233 -0.15 -10.46 -23.20
C GLU A 233 1.17 -11.01 -22.65
N ASN A 234 1.81 -10.25 -21.75
CA ASN A 234 2.91 -10.74 -20.92
C ASN A 234 2.91 -10.06 -19.53
N LEU A 235 3.56 -10.69 -18.53
CA LEU A 235 3.73 -10.14 -17.18
C LEU A 235 4.86 -9.11 -17.09
N ARG A 236 5.54 -8.80 -18.20
CA ARG A 236 6.67 -7.87 -18.19
C ARG A 236 6.14 -6.46 -18.30
N GLU A 237 6.09 -5.81 -17.16
CA GLU A 237 5.55 -4.48 -17.06
C GLU A 237 6.44 -3.45 -17.75
N PRO A 238 5.86 -2.49 -18.50
CA PRO A 238 6.58 -1.37 -19.07
C PRO A 238 6.75 -0.27 -18.04
N TRP A 239 7.71 0.60 -18.31
CA TRP A 239 7.81 1.86 -17.60
C TRP A 239 6.79 2.84 -18.18
N LEU A 240 6.00 3.51 -17.32
CA LEU A 240 5.01 4.48 -17.76
C LEU A 240 5.54 5.92 -17.80
N ALA A 241 6.62 6.21 -17.06
CA ALA A 241 7.33 7.48 -17.12
C ALA A 241 8.84 7.28 -16.88
N GLN A 242 9.65 8.27 -17.28
CA GLN A 242 11.11 8.21 -17.20
C GLN A 242 11.63 8.31 -15.76
N ASP A 243 10.96 9.11 -14.94
CA ASP A 243 11.27 9.35 -13.53
C ASP A 243 10.70 8.28 -12.60
N HIS A 244 9.88 7.36 -13.12
CA HIS A 244 9.46 6.19 -12.36
C HIS A 244 10.70 5.44 -11.87
N PRO A 245 10.61 4.79 -10.71
CA PRO A 245 11.74 4.09 -10.10
C PRO A 245 11.86 2.60 -10.43
N LYS A 246 10.76 1.96 -10.82
CA LYS A 246 10.69 0.58 -11.30
C LYS A 246 9.51 0.43 -12.26
N ASN A 247 9.56 -0.61 -13.09
CA ASN A 247 8.41 -1.08 -13.85
C ASN A 247 7.51 -1.93 -12.93
N GLU A 248 6.78 -1.24 -12.06
CA GLU A 248 5.82 -1.85 -11.15
C GLU A 248 4.53 -0.99 -11.25
N GLN A 249 3.52 -1.52 -11.95
CA GLN A 249 2.35 -0.77 -12.38
C GLN A 249 1.41 -0.43 -11.22
N GLY A 250 1.25 -1.32 -10.24
CA GLY A 250 0.48 -1.05 -9.03
C GLY A 250 1.01 0.15 -8.24
N TYR A 251 2.33 0.23 -8.04
CA TYR A 251 2.99 1.36 -7.39
C TYR A 251 3.00 2.62 -8.27
N ALA A 252 3.09 2.46 -9.60
CA ALA A 252 2.91 3.57 -10.51
C ALA A 252 1.51 4.17 -10.39
N TRP A 253 0.50 3.30 -10.29
CA TRP A 253 -0.90 3.68 -10.09
C TRP A 253 -1.09 4.36 -8.74
N GLU A 254 -0.58 3.79 -7.64
CA GLU A 254 -0.64 4.43 -6.32
C GLU A 254 0.01 5.82 -6.33
N ASN A 255 1.20 5.95 -6.93
CA ASN A 255 1.86 7.25 -7.04
C ASN A 255 1.05 8.22 -7.90
N PHE A 256 0.44 7.75 -8.99
CA PHE A 256 -0.42 8.58 -9.81
C PHE A 256 -1.62 9.09 -8.98
N VAL A 257 -2.38 8.19 -8.36
CA VAL A 257 -3.61 8.53 -7.61
C VAL A 257 -3.30 9.32 -6.33
N PHE A 258 -2.35 8.88 -5.51
CA PHE A 258 -2.12 9.41 -4.16
C PHE A 258 -0.85 10.25 -4.03
N GLY A 259 0.02 10.28 -5.04
CA GLY A 259 1.32 10.96 -4.97
C GLY A 259 2.42 10.20 -4.25
N SER A 260 2.12 8.98 -3.79
CA SER A 260 3.05 8.13 -3.05
C SER A 260 2.54 6.70 -2.94
N LEU A 261 3.32 5.85 -2.27
CA LEU A 261 2.84 4.56 -1.82
C LEU A 261 2.22 4.72 -0.43
N ILE A 262 1.00 4.23 -0.22
CA ILE A 262 0.39 4.25 1.11
C ILE A 262 0.53 2.83 1.69
N ASP A 263 1.44 2.68 2.64
CA ASP A 263 1.75 1.41 3.28
C ASP A 263 1.19 1.41 4.72
N PRO A 264 0.58 0.31 5.18
CA PRO A 264 0.30 0.12 6.60
C PRO A 264 1.61 -0.13 7.34
N VAL A 265 1.81 0.61 8.42
CA VAL A 265 3.05 0.62 9.19
C VAL A 265 3.23 -0.69 9.97
N ASP A 266 2.16 -1.16 10.60
CA ASP A 266 2.04 -2.53 11.10
C ASP A 266 1.29 -3.35 10.05
N GLN A 267 1.79 -4.54 9.74
CA GLN A 267 1.16 -5.43 8.77
C GLN A 267 0.30 -6.50 9.45
N ASN A 268 0.02 -6.32 10.74
CA ASN A 268 -0.95 -7.09 11.46
C ASN A 268 -2.34 -6.87 10.83
N PRO A 269 -2.99 -7.92 10.32
CA PRO A 269 -4.24 -7.79 9.60
C PRO A 269 -5.46 -7.46 10.47
N SER A 270 -5.28 -7.32 11.78
CA SER A 270 -6.35 -6.97 12.74
C SER A 270 -6.91 -5.55 12.61
N GLY A 271 -6.63 -4.80 11.54
CA GLY A 271 -7.12 -3.42 11.33
C GLY A 271 -6.47 -2.33 12.21
N ASN A 272 -5.71 -2.72 13.24
CA ASN A 272 -5.07 -1.80 14.18
C ASN A 272 -3.85 -1.05 13.63
N TYR A 273 -3.60 -1.12 12.33
CA TYR A 273 -2.49 -0.43 11.70
C TYR A 273 -2.82 1.03 11.43
N ILE A 274 -1.76 1.83 11.40
CA ILE A 274 -1.79 3.20 10.87
C ILE A 274 -1.18 3.19 9.47
N HIS A 275 -1.57 4.14 8.63
CA HIS A 275 -0.97 4.31 7.32
C HIS A 275 0.22 5.27 7.37
N ALA A 276 1.21 4.99 6.53
CA ALA A 276 2.29 5.90 6.23
C ALA A 276 2.40 6.11 4.72
N HIS A 277 2.54 7.37 4.34
CA HIS A 277 2.89 7.82 3.01
C HIS A 277 4.38 7.61 2.82
N LYS A 278 4.77 6.76 1.86
CA LYS A 278 6.15 6.43 1.56
C LYS A 278 6.50 6.88 0.16
N THR A 279 7.55 7.67 0.04
CA THR A 279 8.00 8.17 -1.27
C THR A 279 8.39 7.00 -2.17
N TRP A 280 7.84 6.97 -3.39
CA TRP A 280 8.14 5.94 -4.36
C TRP A 280 9.53 6.14 -4.98
N GLN A 281 10.46 5.23 -4.72
CA GLN A 281 11.88 5.42 -5.07
C GLN A 281 12.51 4.17 -5.66
N SER A 282 13.51 4.37 -6.52
CA SER A 282 14.22 3.27 -7.18
C SER A 282 15.24 2.71 -6.22
N ARG A 283 15.68 1.47 -6.47
CA ARG A 283 16.81 0.93 -5.73
C ARG A 283 18.05 1.81 -5.91
N ASP A 284 18.24 2.39 -7.09
CA ASP A 284 19.39 3.25 -7.38
C ASP A 284 19.28 4.61 -6.69
N THR A 285 18.10 5.24 -6.69
CA THR A 285 17.78 6.46 -5.94
C THR A 285 17.99 6.20 -4.45
N ARG A 286 17.41 5.10 -3.94
CA ARG A 286 17.60 4.67 -2.57
C ARG A 286 19.06 4.40 -2.27
N ASN A 287 19.85 3.79 -3.16
CA ASN A 287 21.27 3.52 -2.95
C ASN A 287 22.13 4.79 -3.04
N LYS A 288 21.79 5.70 -3.96
CA LYS A 288 22.47 6.97 -4.20
C LYS A 288 22.30 7.89 -2.99
N TYR A 289 21.06 8.05 -2.54
CA TYR A 289 20.71 8.90 -1.41
C TYR A 289 20.68 8.14 -0.07
N ARG A 290 20.98 6.82 -0.07
CA ARG A 290 20.90 5.85 1.06
C ARG A 290 19.81 6.18 2.05
N GLY A 291 18.62 6.47 1.54
CA GLY A 291 17.54 6.96 2.35
C GLY A 291 16.15 6.63 1.82
N CYS A 292 15.17 6.78 2.69
CA CYS A 292 13.76 6.58 2.41
C CYS A 292 12.97 7.48 3.35
N GLU A 293 11.85 7.99 2.88
CA GLU A 293 11.01 8.93 3.61
C GLU A 293 9.64 8.29 3.85
N TRP A 294 9.14 8.47 5.07
CA TRP A 294 7.80 8.09 5.49
C TRP A 294 7.15 9.29 6.19
N THR A 295 5.91 9.56 5.85
CA THR A 295 5.08 10.60 6.46
C THR A 295 3.86 9.93 7.06
N ALA A 296 3.46 10.31 8.27
CA ALA A 296 2.24 9.82 8.86
C ALA A 296 1.03 10.20 8.00
N VAL A 297 0.03 9.31 7.90
CA VAL A 297 -1.24 9.61 7.22
C VAL A 297 -2.32 9.72 8.28
N PRO A 298 -2.84 10.93 8.58
CA PRO A 298 -3.95 11.10 9.49
C PRO A 298 -5.18 10.31 9.02
N VAL A 299 -5.95 9.74 9.96
CA VAL A 299 -7.16 9.00 9.57
C VAL A 299 -8.20 9.90 8.91
N ALA A 300 -8.24 11.19 9.25
CA ALA A 300 -9.06 12.19 8.56
C ALA A 300 -8.75 12.27 7.06
N TRP A 301 -7.47 12.20 6.68
CA TRP A 301 -7.08 12.16 5.27
C TRP A 301 -7.58 10.89 4.58
N THR A 302 -7.55 9.75 5.27
CA THR A 302 -8.06 8.47 4.74
C THR A 302 -9.59 8.52 4.60
N ALA A 303 -10.29 9.00 5.62
CA ALA A 303 -11.75 9.05 5.68
C ALA A 303 -12.36 9.96 4.61
N GLN A 304 -11.65 11.02 4.18
CA GLN A 304 -12.15 11.92 3.15
C GLN A 304 -12.38 11.21 1.80
N TRP A 305 -11.67 10.12 1.51
CA TRP A 305 -11.88 9.34 0.28
C TRP A 305 -13.25 8.66 0.24
N PHE A 306 -13.93 8.53 1.38
CA PHE A 306 -15.29 8.01 1.50
C PHE A 306 -16.37 9.10 1.50
N ARG A 307 -16.00 10.31 1.07
CA ARG A 307 -16.88 11.48 1.02
C ARG A 307 -17.23 11.84 -0.41
N THR A 308 -18.51 11.99 -0.72
CA THR A 308 -18.98 12.42 -2.04
C THR A 308 -18.38 13.75 -2.46
N GLU A 309 -18.23 14.69 -1.53
CA GLU A 309 -17.68 16.02 -1.81
C GLU A 309 -16.23 15.95 -2.32
N THR A 310 -15.43 15.01 -1.80
CA THR A 310 -14.07 14.77 -2.30
C THR A 310 -14.06 14.32 -3.76
N TRP A 311 -15.03 13.48 -4.15
CA TRP A 311 -15.13 12.98 -5.52
C TRP A 311 -15.69 14.01 -6.49
N GLU A 312 -16.59 14.88 -6.03
CA GLU A 312 -17.04 16.07 -6.78
C GLU A 312 -15.83 16.99 -7.09
N GLU A 313 -14.93 17.20 -6.13
CA GLU A 313 -13.70 17.97 -6.38
C GLU A 313 -12.75 17.25 -7.36
N ILE A 314 -12.60 15.93 -7.24
CA ILE A 314 -11.78 15.12 -8.18
C ILE A 314 -12.34 15.15 -9.60
N GLU A 315 -13.66 15.18 -9.75
CA GLU A 315 -14.31 15.27 -11.06
C GLU A 315 -13.98 16.61 -11.75
N VAL A 316 -13.93 17.71 -10.98
CA VAL A 316 -13.65 19.05 -11.51
C VAL A 316 -12.16 19.30 -11.72
N TYR A 317 -11.33 18.98 -10.72
CA TYR A 317 -9.91 19.36 -10.68
C TYR A 317 -8.94 18.19 -10.92
N GLY A 318 -9.48 17.00 -11.18
CA GLY A 318 -8.71 15.78 -11.32
C GLY A 318 -8.25 15.19 -9.99
N HIS A 319 -7.52 14.08 -10.05
CA HIS A 319 -7.05 13.34 -8.88
C HIS A 319 -6.14 14.13 -7.94
N ARG A 320 -5.59 15.25 -8.41
CA ARG A 320 -4.78 16.17 -7.61
C ARG A 320 -5.58 17.11 -6.71
N ALA A 321 -6.91 17.11 -6.83
CA ALA A 321 -7.79 17.84 -5.93
C ALA A 321 -7.54 17.48 -4.47
N VAL A 322 -7.28 16.19 -4.21
CA VAL A 322 -6.88 15.71 -2.89
C VAL A 322 -5.41 16.03 -2.65
N ALA A 323 -5.17 16.95 -1.71
CA ALA A 323 -3.84 17.30 -1.24
C ALA A 323 -3.14 16.09 -0.63
N LEU A 324 -1.80 16.12 -0.61
CA LEU A 324 -1.02 15.12 0.12
C LEU A 324 -1.31 15.23 1.63
N PRO A 325 -1.14 14.13 2.41
CA PRO A 325 -1.26 14.19 3.86
C PRO A 325 -0.34 15.26 4.46
N ASP A 326 -0.86 16.03 5.41
CA ASP A 326 -0.11 17.05 6.15
C ASP A 326 1.04 16.38 6.95
N PRO A 327 2.32 16.76 6.74
CA PRO A 327 3.46 16.08 7.31
C PRO A 327 3.70 16.40 8.80
N THR A 328 2.70 16.22 9.67
CA THR A 328 2.83 16.47 11.13
C THR A 328 3.86 15.57 11.84
N LEU A 329 4.09 14.38 11.27
CA LEU A 329 5.14 13.46 11.67
C LEU A 329 5.79 12.85 10.41
N LYS A 330 7.08 13.10 10.23
CA LYS A 330 7.87 12.55 9.12
C LYS A 330 9.11 11.84 9.66
N ILE A 331 9.40 10.66 9.12
CA ILE A 331 10.57 9.84 9.44
C ILE A 331 11.40 9.69 8.16
N TYR A 332 12.65 10.12 8.23
CA TYR A 332 13.61 9.98 7.17
C TYR A 332 14.72 9.03 7.60
N PHE A 333 14.98 7.99 6.83
CA PHE A 333 16.19 7.18 7.01
C PHE A 333 17.31 7.81 6.20
N SER A 334 18.41 8.17 6.86
CA SER A 334 19.51 8.97 6.27
C SER A 334 20.69 8.14 5.80
N LEU A 335 21.57 8.82 5.06
CA LEU A 335 22.84 8.30 4.51
C LEU A 335 23.74 7.59 5.53
N LEU A 336 23.64 7.95 6.81
CA LEU A 336 24.46 7.43 7.90
C LEU A 336 23.85 6.20 8.59
N ASN A 337 22.81 5.61 8.00
CA ASN A 337 21.96 4.60 8.64
C ASN A 337 21.33 5.08 9.95
N LEU A 338 20.99 6.37 10.00
CA LEU A 338 20.32 7.00 11.15
C LEU A 338 18.92 7.42 10.73
N TYR A 339 17.95 7.20 11.61
CA TYR A 339 16.62 7.77 11.45
C TYR A 339 16.63 9.23 11.92
N VAL A 340 15.99 10.10 11.16
CA VAL A 340 15.73 11.50 11.51
C VAL A 340 14.22 11.65 11.58
N VAL A 341 13.73 12.08 12.73
CA VAL A 341 12.31 12.32 13.00
C VAL A 341 12.07 13.81 12.93
N PHE A 342 11.17 14.23 12.04
CA PHE A 342 10.69 15.59 11.94
C PHE A 342 9.30 15.66 12.57
N THR A 343 9.15 16.51 13.59
CA THR A 343 7.85 16.85 14.20
C THR A 343 8.01 18.06 15.13
N ASP A 344 6.99 18.92 15.19
CA ASP A 344 6.92 20.02 16.15
C ASP A 344 6.23 19.63 17.47
N ASP A 345 5.73 18.39 17.58
CA ASP A 345 5.12 17.92 18.81
C ASP A 345 6.18 17.67 19.90
N ASP A 346 6.15 18.53 20.92
CA ASP A 346 7.06 18.46 22.06
C ASP A 346 6.92 17.15 22.86
N GLY A 347 5.73 16.55 22.87
CA GLY A 347 5.50 15.25 23.47
C GLY A 347 6.28 14.16 22.75
N ALA A 348 6.25 14.14 21.42
CA ALA A 348 6.84 13.11 20.58
C ALA A 348 8.37 13.19 20.67
N ARG A 349 8.90 14.42 20.73
CA ARG A 349 10.31 14.67 21.05
C ARG A 349 10.72 14.04 22.39
N LYS A 350 9.95 14.29 23.46
CA LYS A 350 10.22 13.72 24.80
C LYS A 350 10.12 12.19 24.80
N ASP A 351 9.15 11.62 24.09
CA ASP A 351 9.02 10.17 23.97
C ASP A 351 10.19 9.54 23.21
N LEU A 352 10.70 10.22 22.17
CA LEU A 352 11.90 9.78 21.47
C LEU A 352 13.14 9.85 22.37
N GLU A 353 13.35 10.96 23.09
CA GLU A 353 14.44 11.09 24.06
C GLU A 353 14.37 10.00 25.14
N TRP A 354 13.18 9.70 25.65
CA TRP A 354 12.95 8.63 26.61
C TRP A 354 13.26 7.25 26.03
N ALA A 355 12.84 6.97 24.78
CA ALA A 355 13.14 5.71 24.10
C ALA A 355 14.65 5.53 23.91
N ARG A 356 15.37 6.61 23.57
CA ARG A 356 16.84 6.61 23.45
C ARG A 356 17.51 6.32 24.79
N TYR A 357 17.09 6.99 25.85
CA TYR A 357 17.60 6.77 27.20
C TYR A 357 17.36 5.32 27.66
N SER A 358 16.13 4.83 27.50
CA SER A 358 15.73 3.47 27.91
C SER A 358 16.49 2.37 27.17
N ALA A 359 16.76 2.57 25.87
CA ALA A 359 17.59 1.67 25.08
C ALA A 359 19.06 1.65 25.55
N SER A 360 19.59 2.80 26.00
CA SER A 360 20.96 2.88 26.52
C SER A 360 21.17 2.17 27.86
N LEU A 361 20.12 2.11 28.69
CA LEU A 361 20.15 1.44 30.00
C LEU A 361 19.92 -0.08 29.91
N GLY A 362 19.64 -0.61 28.72
CA GLY A 362 19.24 -2.02 28.55
C GLY A 362 17.93 -2.41 29.25
N TYR A 363 17.17 -1.43 29.74
CA TYR A 363 16.03 -1.67 30.64
C TYR A 363 14.76 -2.11 29.89
N LEU A 364 14.72 -1.95 28.56
CA LEU A 364 13.63 -2.44 27.71
C LEU A 364 13.80 -3.90 27.23
N PHE A 365 14.88 -4.59 27.62
CA PHE A 365 15.14 -5.97 27.15
C PHE A 365 14.35 -7.07 27.88
N ALA A 366 13.48 -6.74 28.85
CA ALA A 366 12.99 -7.75 29.80
C ALA A 366 11.62 -8.38 29.52
N LYS A 367 10.75 -7.85 28.64
CA LYS A 367 9.46 -8.51 28.36
C LYS A 367 9.00 -8.32 26.91
N GLY A 368 9.20 -9.35 26.09
CA GLY A 368 8.50 -9.55 24.82
C GLY A 368 9.36 -9.33 23.56
N GLY A 369 10.27 -10.25 23.27
CA GLY A 369 10.71 -10.58 21.89
C GLY A 369 11.20 -9.44 20.98
N VAL A 370 11.59 -8.28 21.52
CA VAL A 370 11.99 -7.15 20.69
C VAL A 370 13.36 -7.43 20.06
N ASP A 371 13.42 -7.37 18.73
CA ASP A 371 14.68 -7.44 17.99
C ASP A 371 15.61 -6.29 18.41
N ALA A 372 16.80 -6.64 18.89
CA ALA A 372 17.81 -5.70 19.36
C ALA A 372 18.28 -4.72 18.27
N ALA A 373 18.25 -5.11 16.99
CA ALA A 373 18.64 -4.23 15.90
C ALA A 373 17.67 -3.05 15.74
N SER A 374 16.36 -3.31 15.87
CA SER A 374 15.31 -2.30 15.81
C SER A 374 15.42 -1.29 16.96
N MET A 375 15.71 -1.75 18.18
CA MET A 375 15.89 -0.85 19.33
C MET A 375 17.16 -0.01 19.23
N LYS A 376 18.23 -0.59 18.67
CA LYS A 376 19.44 0.18 18.36
C LYS A 376 19.16 1.27 17.32
N ALA A 377 18.30 0.99 16.34
CA ALA A 377 17.90 2.00 15.36
C ALA A 377 17.11 3.16 16.01
N VAL A 378 16.15 2.85 16.88
CA VAL A 378 15.38 3.86 17.65
C VAL A 378 16.30 4.68 18.56
N SER A 379 17.28 4.05 19.23
CA SER A 379 18.18 4.75 20.15
C SER A 379 19.13 5.73 19.46
N LEU A 380 19.39 5.51 18.19
CA LEU A 380 20.22 6.34 17.33
C LEU A 380 19.41 7.38 16.54
N ALA A 381 18.08 7.37 16.64
CA ALA A 381 17.24 8.32 15.94
C ALA A 381 17.49 9.75 16.44
N ALA A 382 17.63 10.69 15.50
CA ALA A 382 17.72 12.12 15.76
C ALA A 382 16.34 12.76 15.64
N TRP A 383 16.12 13.85 16.37
CA TRP A 383 14.94 14.70 16.22
C TRP A 383 15.33 16.02 15.55
N MET A 384 14.42 16.55 14.73
CA MET A 384 14.46 17.88 14.14
C MET A 384 13.05 18.48 14.17
N PRO A 385 12.90 19.82 14.34
CA PRO A 385 11.61 20.47 14.18
C PRO A 385 11.11 20.34 12.74
N MET A 386 9.79 20.46 12.55
CA MET A 386 9.25 20.64 11.21
C MET A 386 9.69 22.01 10.71
N SER A 387 10.15 22.06 9.47
CA SER A 387 10.58 23.28 8.80
C SER A 387 10.05 23.24 7.39
N GLU A 388 9.97 24.38 6.69
CA GLU A 388 9.51 24.43 5.29
C GLU A 388 10.22 23.38 4.41
N LEU A 389 11.52 23.16 4.63
CA LEU A 389 12.29 22.13 3.91
C LEU A 389 11.87 20.69 4.26
N ALA A 390 11.47 20.46 5.52
CA ALA A 390 11.01 19.15 5.98
C ALA A 390 9.56 18.87 5.58
N GLU A 391 8.76 19.89 5.30
CA GLU A 391 7.40 19.74 4.74
C GLU A 391 7.48 19.21 3.30
N GLU A 392 8.40 19.75 2.50
CA GLU A 392 8.73 19.20 1.18
C GLU A 392 9.32 17.79 1.25
N SER A 393 9.22 17.02 0.16
CA SER A 393 9.89 15.73 0.12
C SER A 393 11.40 15.92 0.02
N LEU A 394 12.14 15.32 0.94
CA LEU A 394 13.62 15.37 0.97
C LEU A 394 14.23 14.48 -0.11
N MET A 395 13.39 13.75 -0.85
CA MET A 395 13.78 12.77 -1.83
C MET A 395 13.08 13.07 -3.16
N PRO A 396 13.70 12.72 -4.30
CA PRO A 396 13.02 12.85 -5.59
C PRO A 396 11.75 11.99 -5.61
N THR A 397 10.60 12.66 -5.78
CA THR A 397 9.29 12.01 -5.91
C THR A 397 8.88 12.01 -7.38
N PRO A 398 8.51 10.83 -7.94
CA PRO A 398 7.99 10.76 -9.29
C PRO A 398 6.75 11.62 -9.43
N GLN A 399 6.65 12.34 -10.54
CA GLN A 399 5.58 13.30 -10.75
C GLN A 399 4.22 12.61 -10.90
N ARG A 400 3.15 13.23 -10.38
CA ARG A 400 1.75 12.74 -10.47
C ARG A 400 1.11 12.95 -11.86
N HIS A 401 1.89 13.15 -12.92
CA HIS A 401 1.37 13.30 -14.27
C HIS A 401 2.18 12.44 -15.22
N PHE A 402 1.49 11.94 -16.25
CA PHE A 402 2.17 11.58 -17.47
C PHE A 402 2.59 12.86 -18.14
N ASP A 403 3.80 12.86 -18.69
CA ASP A 403 4.29 14.01 -19.42
C ASP A 403 3.28 14.36 -20.55
N GLU A 404 2.51 15.44 -20.38
CA GLU A 404 1.55 15.90 -21.41
C GLU A 404 2.28 16.61 -22.55
N ALA A 405 3.47 17.17 -22.26
CA ALA A 405 4.29 17.91 -23.21
C ALA A 405 5.08 17.03 -24.22
N LEU A 406 4.63 15.80 -24.45
CA LEU A 406 5.23 14.87 -25.42
C LEU A 406 4.66 15.11 -26.82
N VAL A 407 4.76 16.37 -27.25
CA VAL A 407 4.39 16.84 -28.59
C VAL A 407 5.44 16.33 -29.57
N SER A 408 5.09 15.35 -30.41
CA SER A 408 5.90 14.79 -31.50
C SER A 408 7.22 14.08 -31.11
N ASP A 409 7.44 12.91 -31.70
CA ASP A 409 8.55 11.97 -31.46
C ASP A 409 9.96 12.64 -31.44
N ARG A 410 10.19 13.69 -32.23
CA ARG A 410 11.48 14.40 -32.25
C ARG A 410 11.66 15.43 -31.13
N GLN A 411 10.60 16.16 -30.77
CA GLN A 411 10.65 17.08 -29.64
C GLN A 411 10.67 16.27 -28.33
N PHE A 412 9.94 15.15 -28.27
CA PHE A 412 9.97 14.19 -27.15
C PHE A 412 11.40 13.74 -26.85
N LEU A 413 12.12 13.19 -27.83
CA LEU A 413 13.49 12.69 -27.60
C LEU A 413 14.48 13.80 -27.20
N ARG A 414 14.28 15.04 -27.67
CA ARG A 414 15.08 16.19 -27.24
C ARG A 414 14.70 16.64 -25.84
N ASN A 415 13.41 16.84 -25.59
CA ASN A 415 12.86 17.23 -24.29
C ASN A 415 13.17 16.18 -23.22
N ALA A 416 13.19 14.89 -23.54
CA ALA A 416 13.57 13.81 -22.61
C ALA A 416 15.04 13.91 -22.22
N LYS A 417 15.93 14.20 -23.18
CA LYS A 417 17.35 14.49 -22.89
C LYS A 417 17.52 15.80 -22.12
N ASP A 418 16.78 16.84 -22.48
CA ASP A 418 16.83 18.14 -21.82
C ASP A 418 16.25 18.08 -20.40
N ARG A 419 15.24 17.24 -20.15
CA ARG A 419 14.68 16.96 -18.82
C ARG A 419 15.58 16.07 -17.99
N GLU A 420 16.21 15.05 -18.59
CA GLU A 420 17.26 14.29 -17.91
C GLU A 420 18.38 15.23 -17.47
N TRP A 421 18.78 16.15 -18.35
CA TRP A 421 19.76 17.18 -18.03
C TRP A 421 19.26 18.19 -16.99
N ALA A 422 17.99 18.59 -17.04
CA ALA A 422 17.39 19.50 -16.07
C ALA A 422 17.19 18.85 -14.70
N VAL A 423 16.79 17.58 -14.64
CA VAL A 423 16.71 16.78 -13.42
C VAL A 423 18.12 16.58 -12.88
N TYR A 424 19.09 16.21 -13.72
CA TYR A 424 20.50 16.12 -13.31
C TYR A 424 21.01 17.45 -12.74
N THR A 425 20.69 18.57 -13.40
CA THR A 425 21.08 19.93 -12.97
C THR A 425 20.35 20.34 -11.70
N THR A 426 19.06 20.03 -11.56
CA THR A 426 18.27 20.31 -10.35
C THR A 426 18.76 19.47 -9.19
N LEU A 427 19.15 18.21 -9.45
CA LEU A 427 19.80 17.34 -8.47
C LEU A 427 21.20 17.83 -8.12
N GLU A 428 21.96 18.37 -9.07
CA GLU A 428 23.28 18.97 -8.80
C GLU A 428 23.14 20.28 -8.01
N VAL A 429 22.11 21.08 -8.29
CA VAL A 429 21.76 22.29 -7.52
C VAL A 429 21.24 21.91 -6.14
N ALA A 430 20.42 20.86 -6.03
CA ALA A 430 19.93 20.31 -4.76
C ALA A 430 21.08 19.69 -3.96
N GLU A 431 22.06 19.04 -4.59
CA GLU A 431 23.30 18.54 -3.96
C GLU A 431 24.19 19.71 -3.51
N LYS A 432 24.33 20.78 -4.31
CA LYS A 432 25.01 22.02 -3.92
C LYS A 432 24.27 22.75 -2.80
N LYS A 433 22.93 22.69 -2.78
CA LYS A 433 22.10 23.21 -1.68
C LYS A 433 22.19 22.30 -0.46
N LEU A 434 22.09 20.98 -0.54
CA LEU A 434 22.23 20.06 0.60
C LEU A 434 23.65 20.03 1.18
N SER A 435 24.67 20.28 0.35
CA SER A 435 26.05 20.44 0.82
C SER A 435 26.32 21.83 1.41
N ARG A 436 25.59 22.87 0.98
CA ARG A 436 25.63 24.23 1.59
C ARG A 436 24.72 24.38 2.80
N THR A 437 23.57 23.72 2.79
CA THR A 437 22.59 23.66 3.87
C THR A 437 23.17 22.70 4.88
N LYS A 438 23.43 23.23 6.06
CA LYS A 438 24.11 22.62 7.20
C LYS A 438 23.49 21.32 7.74
N MET A 439 22.74 20.49 7.00
CA MET A 439 22.24 19.21 7.52
C MET A 439 23.38 18.23 7.84
N ILE A 440 24.44 18.19 7.02
CA ILE A 440 25.63 17.38 7.34
C ILE A 440 26.41 18.00 8.52
N SER A 441 26.48 19.33 8.65
CA SER A 441 27.16 19.96 9.79
C SER A 441 26.33 19.98 11.08
N VAL A 442 25.00 19.90 10.99
CA VAL A 442 24.07 19.78 12.14
C VAL A 442 24.05 18.34 12.62
N ALA A 443 24.00 17.35 11.72
CA ALA A 443 24.19 15.95 12.09
C ALA A 443 25.61 15.70 12.65
N ALA A 444 26.66 16.24 12.02
CA ALA A 444 28.02 16.18 12.55
C ALA A 444 28.19 16.98 13.85
N GLY A 445 27.48 18.11 14.01
CA GLY A 445 27.46 18.92 15.22
C GLY A 445 26.73 18.25 16.38
N LEU A 446 25.62 17.54 16.10
CA LEU A 446 24.91 16.70 17.07
C LEU A 446 25.76 15.48 17.47
N ILE A 447 26.49 14.87 16.54
CA ILE A 447 27.45 13.79 16.82
C ILE A 447 28.65 14.29 17.65
N ALA A 448 29.15 15.50 17.36
CA ALA A 448 30.22 16.12 18.14
C ALA A 448 29.75 16.49 19.56
N SER A 449 28.54 17.04 19.70
CA SER A 449 27.91 17.31 21.01
C SER A 449 27.69 16.04 21.82
N TYR A 450 27.24 14.94 21.17
CA TYR A 450 27.05 13.63 21.81
C TYR A 450 28.37 12.99 22.29
N LYS A 451 29.50 13.28 21.62
CA LYS A 451 30.84 12.89 22.11
C LYS A 451 31.29 13.68 23.33
N HIS A 452 30.72 14.86 23.57
CA HIS A 452 31.09 15.76 24.67
C HIS A 452 30.19 15.66 25.91
N THR A 453 28.98 15.10 25.81
CA THR A 453 28.03 14.99 26.95
C THR A 453 28.19 13.73 27.82
N GLY A 454 29.27 12.95 27.65
CA GLY A 454 29.79 12.03 28.67
C GLY A 454 28.81 11.01 29.27
N VAL A 455 28.73 9.81 28.68
CA VAL A 455 28.32 8.61 29.43
C VAL A 455 29.41 8.31 30.46
N PRO A 456 29.09 8.06 31.75
CA PRO A 456 30.11 7.70 32.73
C PRO A 456 30.74 6.37 32.33
N ARG A 457 32.06 6.34 32.16
CA ARG A 457 32.80 5.08 32.01
C ARG A 457 32.57 4.24 33.26
N PRO A 458 32.29 2.92 33.14
CA PRO A 458 32.29 2.05 34.30
C PRO A 458 33.70 2.10 34.91
N VAL A 459 33.76 2.53 36.16
CA VAL A 459 34.98 2.50 36.98
C VAL A 459 35.44 1.06 37.06
N ARG A 460 36.60 0.75 36.47
CA ARG A 460 37.32 -0.49 36.74
C ARG A 460 37.77 -0.44 38.20
N VAL A 461 37.08 -1.18 39.07
CA VAL A 461 37.63 -1.52 40.38
C VAL A 461 38.71 -2.58 40.14
N SER A 462 39.96 -2.21 40.40
CA SER A 462 41.08 -3.15 40.37
C SER A 462 41.03 -4.05 41.61
N GLU A 463 41.06 -5.35 41.40
CA GLU A 463 41.43 -6.31 42.42
C GLU A 463 42.87 -6.05 42.90
N LYS A 464 43.03 -5.93 44.23
CA LYS A 464 44.10 -6.53 45.03
C LYS A 464 43.92 -6.09 46.49
N LEU A 465 43.49 -7.02 47.35
CA LEU A 465 44.21 -7.36 48.58
C LEU A 465 43.54 -8.52 49.32
N SER A 466 44.42 -9.34 49.88
CA SER A 466 44.25 -10.68 50.40
C SER A 466 44.11 -10.73 51.92
N VAL A 467 43.36 -11.73 52.40
CA VAL A 467 43.56 -12.53 53.65
C VAL A 467 43.46 -11.81 55.00
N ALA A 468 42.50 -12.26 55.84
CA ALA A 468 42.78 -12.83 57.17
C ALA A 468 41.50 -13.42 57.81
N ALA A 469 41.69 -14.54 58.51
CA ALA A 469 40.69 -15.33 59.22
C ALA A 469 40.23 -14.71 60.55
N GLY A 470 39.06 -15.14 61.03
CA GLY A 470 38.57 -14.89 62.38
C GLY A 470 37.27 -15.62 62.69
N SER A 471 37.37 -16.69 63.48
CA SER A 471 36.29 -17.50 64.05
C SER A 471 35.74 -16.86 65.34
N MET A 472 34.42 -17.00 65.61
CA MET A 472 33.85 -17.57 66.86
C MET A 472 32.36 -17.19 67.10
N THR A 473 31.52 -18.22 67.34
CA THR A 473 30.42 -18.38 68.34
C THR A 473 29.31 -17.29 68.48
N SER A 474 28.04 -17.52 68.85
CA SER A 474 27.13 -18.66 69.08
C SER A 474 25.74 -18.09 69.47
N ARG A 475 24.69 -18.92 69.37
CA ARG A 475 23.41 -18.96 70.14
C ARG A 475 22.18 -18.09 69.78
N ASN A 476 21.17 -18.81 69.30
CA ASN A 476 19.76 -18.98 69.74
C ASN A 476 18.90 -17.80 70.22
N SER A 477 17.71 -17.64 69.59
CA SER A 477 16.42 -18.02 70.20
C SER A 477 15.24 -17.97 69.20
N ASP A 478 14.30 -18.89 69.40
CA ASP A 478 13.04 -19.16 68.70
C ASP A 478 12.05 -17.99 68.49
N SER A 479 11.25 -18.06 67.41
CA SER A 479 9.79 -18.25 67.50
C SER A 479 9.10 -18.25 66.11
N SER A 480 8.41 -19.34 65.80
CA SER A 480 7.39 -19.56 64.74
C SER A 480 6.13 -18.67 64.98
N PRO A 481 5.11 -18.54 64.08
CA PRO A 481 4.45 -19.67 63.38
C PRO A 481 3.75 -19.45 61.99
N LYS A 482 3.51 -20.62 61.36
CA LYS A 482 2.32 -21.08 60.58
C LYS A 482 1.98 -20.52 59.19
N THR A 483 2.09 -21.43 58.22
CA THR A 483 1.47 -21.51 56.88
C THR A 483 0.01 -22.01 56.90
N PRO A 484 -0.77 -21.77 55.83
CA PRO A 484 -1.79 -22.72 55.38
C PRO A 484 -1.54 -23.25 53.96
N LYS A 485 -1.82 -24.55 53.80
CA LYS A 485 -1.91 -25.31 52.53
C LYS A 485 -3.39 -25.40 52.12
N PHE A 486 -3.67 -25.34 50.82
CA PHE A 486 -4.92 -25.85 50.24
C PHE A 486 -4.64 -26.70 48.98
N PRO A 487 -5.54 -27.64 48.60
CA PRO A 487 -5.16 -28.89 47.95
C PRO A 487 -5.45 -28.94 46.43
N LYS A 488 -4.77 -29.89 45.76
CA LYS A 488 -5.13 -30.44 44.44
C LYS A 488 -6.02 -31.67 44.62
N VAL A 489 -7.09 -31.79 43.83
CA VAL A 489 -7.84 -33.05 43.62
C VAL A 489 -8.16 -33.24 42.13
N PHE A 490 -8.21 -34.52 41.76
CA PHE A 490 -8.24 -35.15 40.44
C PHE A 490 -9.59 -35.09 39.68
N SER A 491 -9.46 -35.45 38.40
CA SER A 491 -10.42 -35.86 37.37
C SER A 491 -11.72 -36.57 37.79
N ARG A 492 -12.77 -36.44 36.96
CA ARG A 492 -13.39 -37.54 36.19
C ARG A 492 -14.57 -37.07 35.31
N ASN A 493 -14.64 -37.62 34.09
CA ASN A 493 -15.85 -37.79 33.29
C ASN A 493 -16.87 -38.70 34.02
N PRO A 494 -18.17 -38.60 33.71
CA PRO A 494 -18.78 -39.69 32.94
C PRO A 494 -19.85 -39.27 31.93
N GLN A 495 -20.05 -40.17 30.95
CA GLN A 495 -21.18 -40.25 30.03
C GLN A 495 -22.46 -40.78 30.72
N GLU A 496 -23.61 -40.50 30.09
CA GLU A 496 -24.89 -41.26 29.94
C GLU A 496 -26.10 -40.33 30.11
N GLN A 497 -26.78 -39.96 29.01
CA GLN A 497 -27.98 -40.59 28.42
C GLN A 497 -29.22 -40.55 29.34
N PHE A 498 -30.24 -39.76 28.96
CA PHE A 498 -31.61 -40.22 28.65
C PHE A 498 -32.52 -39.08 28.12
N PHE A 499 -33.55 -39.52 27.39
CA PHE A 499 -34.46 -38.86 26.44
C PHE A 499 -35.46 -37.80 26.96
N SER A 500 -35.86 -36.90 26.04
CA SER A 500 -37.23 -36.39 25.75
C SER A 500 -37.08 -34.99 25.13
N GLY A 501 -37.26 -34.73 23.84
CA GLY A 501 -38.46 -34.97 23.04
C GLY A 501 -39.24 -33.65 22.96
N TYR A 502 -39.13 -32.90 21.85
CA TYR A 502 -40.20 -32.03 21.34
C TYR A 502 -39.93 -31.58 19.90
N ILE A 503 -41.04 -31.51 19.18
CA ILE A 503 -41.26 -31.39 17.75
C ILE A 503 -41.16 -29.92 17.32
N GLY A 504 -40.55 -29.64 16.16
CA GLY A 504 -40.44 -28.29 15.61
C GLY A 504 -39.99 -28.27 14.15
N THR A 505 -40.98 -28.42 13.28
CA THR A 505 -41.03 -28.23 11.81
C THR A 505 -39.94 -27.40 11.12
N ARG A 506 -39.36 -27.98 10.06
CA ARG A 506 -38.63 -27.30 8.96
C ARG A 506 -39.58 -26.40 8.15
N PRO A 507 -39.18 -25.18 7.74
CA PRO A 507 -39.77 -24.52 6.59
C PRO A 507 -39.03 -24.92 5.32
N GLU A 508 -39.78 -25.44 4.36
CA GLU A 508 -39.36 -25.66 2.98
C GLU A 508 -39.13 -24.30 2.29
N PHE A 509 -37.92 -24.10 1.75
CA PHE A 509 -37.64 -23.00 0.83
C PHE A 509 -38.03 -23.44 -0.57
N HIS A 510 -39.07 -22.80 -1.12
CA HIS A 510 -39.40 -22.87 -2.55
C HIS A 510 -38.46 -21.95 -3.34
N GLU A 511 -37.64 -22.53 -4.21
CA GLU A 511 -36.96 -21.80 -5.29
C GLU A 511 -37.97 -21.39 -6.37
N PRO A 512 -38.00 -20.11 -6.81
CA PRO A 512 -38.72 -19.74 -8.01
C PRO A 512 -37.88 -20.02 -9.27
N ARG A 513 -38.45 -20.78 -10.21
CA ARG A 513 -37.94 -20.95 -11.58
C ARG A 513 -37.97 -19.60 -12.33
N PRO A 514 -36.99 -19.29 -13.19
CA PRO A 514 -37.03 -18.08 -14.00
C PRO A 514 -37.99 -18.24 -15.18
N VAL A 515 -38.88 -17.26 -15.34
CA VAL A 515 -39.75 -17.09 -16.50
C VAL A 515 -38.94 -16.37 -17.58
N SER A 516 -38.74 -17.02 -18.73
CA SER A 516 -38.11 -16.39 -19.89
C SER A 516 -39.10 -15.44 -20.58
N SER A 517 -38.83 -14.14 -20.59
CA SER A 517 -39.51 -13.19 -21.46
C SER A 517 -38.57 -12.79 -22.60
N ARG A 518 -38.94 -13.28 -23.79
CA ARG A 518 -38.29 -12.99 -25.07
C ARG A 518 -38.72 -11.60 -25.53
N ALA A 519 -37.89 -10.58 -25.30
CA ALA A 519 -38.10 -9.24 -25.83
C ALA A 519 -37.53 -9.11 -27.25
N LYS A 520 -38.38 -8.69 -28.20
CA LYS A 520 -38.01 -8.30 -29.55
C LYS A 520 -37.21 -6.99 -29.49
N ARG A 521 -35.97 -6.98 -30.00
CA ARG A 521 -35.19 -5.76 -30.25
C ARG A 521 -35.64 -5.13 -31.58
N SER A 522 -36.09 -3.87 -31.53
CA SER A 522 -36.11 -2.98 -32.69
C SER A 522 -34.68 -2.51 -32.96
N ARG A 523 -34.34 -2.45 -34.26
CA ARG A 523 -33.09 -1.91 -34.77
C ARG A 523 -33.18 -0.39 -34.74
N ASP A 524 -32.22 0.25 -34.10
CA ASP A 524 -31.69 1.57 -34.44
C ASP A 524 -30.25 1.61 -33.92
N ALA A 525 -29.29 1.40 -34.82
CA ALA A 525 -27.86 1.49 -34.55
C ALA A 525 -27.13 1.84 -35.85
N ASP A 526 -27.22 3.11 -36.23
CA ASP A 526 -26.28 3.75 -37.16
C ASP A 526 -25.58 4.88 -36.38
N HIS A 527 -24.43 4.56 -35.78
CA HIS A 527 -23.27 5.43 -35.51
C HIS A 527 -22.43 4.81 -34.38
N LEU A 528 -21.29 4.18 -34.73
CA LEU A 528 -20.04 4.05 -33.96
C LEU A 528 -19.10 3.02 -34.63
N ASP A 529 -18.63 3.32 -35.84
CA ASP A 529 -17.56 2.55 -36.52
C ASP A 529 -16.26 3.37 -36.51
N ALA A 530 -15.58 3.41 -35.37
CA ALA A 530 -14.15 3.76 -35.20
C ALA A 530 -13.79 3.78 -33.69
N ILE A 531 -13.43 2.64 -33.09
CA ILE A 531 -13.10 2.62 -31.65
C ILE A 531 -11.61 2.37 -31.36
N LEU A 532 -10.82 1.74 -32.25
CA LEU A 532 -9.39 1.51 -32.01
C LEU A 532 -8.55 1.63 -33.29
N PRO A 533 -7.53 2.50 -33.37
CA PRO A 533 -6.67 2.57 -34.55
C PRO A 533 -5.83 1.29 -34.70
N GLY A 534 -5.99 0.59 -35.82
CA GLY A 534 -5.20 -0.58 -36.16
C GLY A 534 -3.71 -0.23 -36.32
N LYS A 535 -2.83 -1.00 -35.68
CA LYS A 535 -1.36 -0.87 -35.84
C LYS A 535 -0.96 -1.27 -37.26
N LYS A 536 -0.80 -0.30 -38.17
CA LYS A 536 -0.08 -0.54 -39.43
C LYS A 536 1.40 -0.78 -39.13
N ALA A 537 1.81 -2.05 -39.11
CA ALA A 537 3.22 -2.43 -39.10
C ALA A 537 3.90 -1.91 -40.38
N ARG A 538 4.68 -0.84 -40.28
CA ARG A 538 5.66 -0.47 -41.31
C ARG A 538 6.79 -1.49 -41.29
N ARG A 539 6.71 -2.52 -42.13
CA ARG A 539 7.89 -3.26 -42.59
C ARG A 539 8.60 -2.39 -43.61
N GLY A 540 9.86 -2.08 -43.33
CA GLY A 540 10.73 -1.32 -44.21
C GLY A 540 12.13 -1.22 -43.63
N TYR A 541 12.86 -2.33 -43.64
CA TYR A 541 14.29 -2.41 -43.93
C TYR A 541 14.55 -3.72 -44.66
#